data_AF-X1R032-F1
#
_entry.id   AF-X1R032-F1
#
_cell.length_a   1.000
_cell.length_b   1.000
_cell.length_c   1.000
_cell.angle_alpha   90.00
_cell.angle_beta   90.00
_cell.angle_gamma   90.00
#
_symmetry.space_group_name_H-M   'P 1'
#
loop_
_entity.id
_entity.type
_entity.pdbx_description
1 polymer ?
#
loop_
_entity_poly.entity_id
_entity_poly.type
_entity_poly.pdbx_seq_one_letter_code
_entity_poly.pdbx_strand_id
1 'polypeptide(L)'
;MLIEHFVRQYAQKYKHPARHVSSAAMEKLQLYRWPGNVRELKHAIERAIILSESPTLGPDDFPLPSDKSRGQDSFQDILKLEDVERGVIEKVLHDHDGNVSRAARALGLTRASLYRRIKKYGL
;
A
#
# COMPACT_ATOMS: atom_id res chain seq x y z
N MET A 1 5.57 -22.95 -1.14
CA MET A 1 5.09 -22.23 0.06
C MET A 1 4.37 -20.93 -0.33
N LEU A 2 3.57 -20.32 0.56
CA LEU A 2 2.78 -19.10 0.25
C LEU A 2 3.66 -17.89 -0.15
N ILE A 3 4.84 -17.79 0.45
CA ILE A 3 5.83 -16.72 0.18
C ILE A 3 6.33 -16.77 -1.27
N GLU A 4 6.76 -17.95 -1.73
CA GLU A 4 7.22 -18.16 -3.10
C GLU A 4 6.12 -17.90 -4.14
N HIS A 5 4.87 -18.19 -3.78
CA HIS A 5 3.72 -17.91 -4.64
C HIS A 5 3.57 -16.40 -4.88
N PHE A 6 3.62 -15.60 -3.83
CA PHE A 6 3.55 -14.14 -3.95
C PHE A 6 4.76 -13.55 -4.66
N VAL A 7 5.98 -14.01 -4.35
CA VAL A 7 7.20 -13.55 -5.04
C VAL A 7 7.06 -13.78 -6.54
N ARG A 8 6.64 -14.98 -6.96
CA ARG A 8 6.42 -15.30 -8.37
C ARG A 8 5.33 -14.43 -9.01
N GLN A 9 4.23 -14.23 -8.30
CA GLN A 9 3.11 -13.40 -8.77
C GLN A 9 3.53 -11.95 -9.02
N TYR A 10 4.26 -11.34 -8.09
CA TYR A 10 4.67 -9.94 -8.19
C TYR A 10 5.87 -9.76 -9.13
N ALA A 11 6.83 -10.69 -9.17
CA ALA A 11 7.91 -10.66 -10.15
C ALA A 11 7.37 -10.69 -11.58
N GLN A 12 6.36 -11.52 -11.84
CA GLN A 12 5.68 -11.58 -13.14
C GLN A 12 4.89 -10.31 -13.44
N LYS A 13 4.20 -9.74 -12.45
CA LYS A 13 3.40 -8.51 -12.60
C LYS A 13 4.28 -7.28 -12.92
N TYR A 14 5.41 -7.14 -12.24
CA TYR A 14 6.29 -5.97 -12.36
C TYR A 14 7.43 -6.16 -13.37
N LYS A 15 7.49 -7.30 -14.06
CA LYS A 15 8.58 -7.67 -15.00
C LYS A 15 9.98 -7.56 -14.36
N HIS A 16 10.07 -7.62 -13.04
CA HIS A 16 11.35 -7.60 -12.32
C HIS A 16 11.94 -9.01 -12.25
N PRO A 17 13.25 -9.18 -12.51
CA PRO A 17 13.90 -10.49 -12.56
C PRO A 17 14.18 -11.13 -11.19
N ALA A 18 13.63 -10.60 -10.09
CA ALA A 18 13.82 -11.14 -8.74
C ALA A 18 13.19 -12.54 -8.64
N ARG A 19 13.99 -13.57 -8.87
CA ARG A 19 13.55 -14.98 -8.89
C ARG A 19 13.86 -15.71 -7.60
N HIS A 20 14.76 -15.18 -6.78
CA HIS A 20 15.25 -15.89 -5.60
C HIS A 20 15.17 -14.99 -4.37
N VAL A 21 14.47 -15.47 -3.36
CA VAL A 21 14.61 -14.96 -1.99
C VAL A 21 15.77 -15.74 -1.38
N SER A 22 16.77 -15.04 -0.84
CA SER A 22 17.89 -15.67 -0.14
C SER A 22 17.39 -16.48 1.04
N SER A 23 18.10 -17.56 1.41
CA SER A 23 17.71 -18.39 2.56
C SER A 23 17.60 -17.59 3.86
N ALA A 24 18.49 -16.61 4.07
CA ALA A 24 18.45 -15.71 5.22
C ALA A 24 17.18 -14.81 5.24
N ALA A 25 16.75 -14.31 4.07
CA ALA A 25 15.50 -13.57 3.96
C ALA A 25 14.29 -14.49 4.20
N MET A 26 14.31 -15.70 3.66
CA MET A 26 13.24 -16.68 3.87
C MET A 26 13.09 -17.03 5.36
N GLU A 27 14.20 -17.27 6.05
CA GLU A 27 14.22 -17.56 7.48
C GLU A 27 13.67 -16.38 8.29
N LYS A 28 14.12 -15.16 7.99
CA LYS A 28 13.60 -13.92 8.59
C LYS A 28 12.08 -13.76 8.39
N LEU A 29 11.57 -14.04 7.19
CA LEU A 29 10.14 -13.97 6.86
C LEU A 29 9.32 -15.09 7.55
N GLN A 30 9.91 -16.26 7.77
CA GLN A 30 9.26 -17.37 8.49
C GLN A 30 9.24 -17.18 10.00
N LEU A 31 10.32 -16.62 10.57
CA LEU A 31 10.43 -16.29 12.00
C LEU A 31 9.55 -15.10 12.40
N TYR A 32 9.25 -14.22 11.45
CA TYR A 32 8.50 -13.01 11.74
C TYR A 32 7.01 -13.30 11.93
N ARG A 33 6.49 -12.89 13.09
CA ARG A 33 5.06 -12.99 13.39
C ARG A 33 4.32 -11.90 12.61
N TRP A 34 3.65 -12.29 11.53
CA TRP A 34 2.79 -11.45 10.68
C TRP A 34 1.47 -11.13 11.38
N PRO A 35 1.34 -10.02 12.13
CA PRO A 35 0.15 -9.74 12.93
C PRO A 35 -1.01 -9.27 12.04
N GLY A 36 -0.71 -8.65 10.89
CA GLY A 36 -1.67 -8.25 9.86
C GLY A 36 -1.96 -9.32 8.80
N ASN A 37 -1.64 -10.59 9.07
CA ASN A 37 -1.85 -11.74 8.17
C ASN A 37 -1.13 -11.58 6.80
N VAL A 38 -1.68 -12.25 5.79
CA VAL A 38 -1.20 -12.34 4.39
C VAL A 38 -1.04 -10.99 3.70
N ARG A 39 -1.76 -9.95 4.15
CA ARG A 39 -1.74 -8.63 3.51
C ARG A 39 -0.42 -7.89 3.74
N GLU A 40 0.13 -7.98 4.95
CA GLU A 40 1.45 -7.42 5.25
C GLU A 40 2.56 -8.17 4.53
N LEU A 41 2.49 -9.51 4.51
CA LEU A 41 3.42 -10.34 3.74
C LEU A 41 3.41 -9.93 2.26
N LYS A 42 2.23 -9.72 1.69
CA LYS A 42 2.05 -9.23 0.33
C LYS A 42 2.70 -7.87 0.12
N HIS A 43 2.45 -6.90 1.00
CA HIS A 43 3.03 -5.54 0.87
C HIS A 43 4.55 -5.53 1.02
N ALA A 44 5.09 -6.32 1.96
CA ALA A 44 6.53 -6.46 2.15
C ALA A 44 7.20 -7.05 0.91
N ILE A 45 6.62 -8.11 0.33
CA ILE A 45 7.10 -8.72 -0.92
C ILE A 45 6.97 -7.75 -2.10
N GLU A 46 5.85 -7.04 -2.22
CA GLU A 46 5.62 -6.08 -3.29
C GLU A 46 6.63 -4.92 -3.23
N ARG A 47 6.87 -4.36 -2.04
CA ARG A 47 7.91 -3.33 -1.84
C ARG A 47 9.30 -3.86 -2.15
N ALA A 48 9.65 -5.04 -1.65
CA ALA A 48 10.95 -5.64 -1.91
C ALA A 48 11.20 -5.78 -3.41
N ILE A 49 10.21 -6.25 -4.18
CA ILE A 49 10.33 -6.41 -5.64
C ILE A 49 10.43 -5.07 -6.38
N ILE A 50 9.73 -4.03 -5.92
CA ILE A 50 9.78 -2.69 -6.53
C ILE A 50 11.11 -1.98 -6.22
N LEU A 51 11.63 -2.13 -5.00
CA LEU A 51 12.85 -1.46 -4.55
C LEU A 51 14.12 -2.23 -4.93
N SER A 52 14.04 -3.55 -5.10
CA SER A 52 15.19 -4.36 -5.50
C SER A 52 15.41 -4.31 -7.01
N GLU A 53 16.55 -3.79 -7.43
CA GLU A 53 17.05 -3.93 -8.80
C GLU A 53 17.78 -5.27 -9.00
N SER A 54 18.11 -5.95 -7.89
CA SER A 54 18.86 -7.20 -7.88
C SER A 54 17.99 -8.44 -8.18
N PRO A 55 18.54 -9.47 -8.84
CA PRO A 55 17.84 -10.73 -9.11
C PRO A 55 17.62 -11.61 -7.86
N THR A 56 18.23 -11.26 -6.72
CA THR A 56 18.14 -11.98 -5.45
C THR A 56 17.75 -11.02 -4.32
N LEU A 57 16.67 -11.34 -3.60
CA LEU A 57 16.19 -10.58 -2.44
C LEU A 57 16.92 -11.03 -1.16
N GLY A 58 17.69 -10.12 -0.58
CA GLY A 58 18.35 -10.24 0.71
C GLY A 58 17.43 -9.92 1.89
N PRO A 59 17.86 -10.19 3.12
CA PRO A 59 17.10 -9.84 4.32
C PRO A 59 16.92 -8.33 4.51
N ASP A 60 17.77 -7.51 3.91
CA ASP A 60 17.73 -6.04 3.96
C ASP A 60 16.69 -5.44 3.02
N ASP A 61 16.31 -6.15 1.95
CA ASP A 61 15.23 -5.76 1.04
C ASP A 61 13.84 -5.86 1.70
N PHE A 62 13.77 -6.55 2.84
CA PHE A 62 12.60 -6.64 3.69
C PHE A 62 12.81 -5.81 4.96
N PRO A 63 12.53 -4.50 4.92
CA PRO A 63 12.47 -3.67 6.11
C PRO A 63 11.23 -4.07 6.92
N LEU A 64 11.36 -5.16 7.67
CA LEU A 64 10.33 -5.61 8.60
C LEU A 64 10.37 -4.67 9.81
N PRO A 65 9.33 -3.87 10.04
CA PRO A 65 9.33 -2.92 11.16
C PRO A 65 9.41 -3.70 12.47
N SER A 66 10.36 -3.35 13.33
CA SER A 66 10.33 -3.82 14.71
C SER A 66 9.03 -3.31 15.36
N ASP A 67 8.53 -4.00 16.40
CA ASP A 67 7.21 -3.70 17.00
C ASP A 67 7.01 -2.21 17.36
N LYS A 68 8.10 -1.45 17.56
CA LYS A 68 8.09 -0.01 17.83
C LYS A 68 7.87 0.88 16.61
N SER A 69 8.25 0.46 15.40
CA SER A 69 8.12 1.25 14.16
C SER A 69 6.76 1.06 13.47
N ARG A 70 6.03 -0.03 13.79
CA ARG A 70 4.76 -0.42 13.15
C ARG A 70 3.63 0.59 13.30
N GLY A 71 3.55 1.23 14.47
CA GLY A 71 2.55 2.28 14.72
C GLY A 71 2.81 3.52 13.87
N GLN A 72 4.06 3.78 13.52
CA GLN A 72 4.44 4.93 12.72
C GLN A 72 4.19 4.66 11.24
N ASP A 73 4.66 3.55 10.67
CA ASP A 73 4.46 3.26 9.24
C ASP A 73 2.99 3.07 8.85
N SER A 74 2.22 2.32 9.66
CA SER A 74 0.78 2.14 9.40
C SER A 74 0.01 3.46 9.47
N PHE A 75 0.39 4.33 10.41
CA PHE A 75 -0.20 5.66 10.53
C PHE A 75 0.23 6.55 9.36
N GLN A 76 1.50 6.51 8.94
CA GLN A 76 2.00 7.24 7.78
C GLN A 76 1.33 6.79 6.48
N ASP A 77 1.07 5.49 6.30
CA ASP A 77 0.36 4.97 5.13
C ASP A 77 -1.13 5.35 5.13
N ILE A 78 -1.78 5.36 6.30
CA ILE A 78 -3.15 5.88 6.46
C ILE A 78 -3.18 7.37 6.13
N LEU A 79 -2.25 8.16 6.66
CA LEU A 79 -2.14 9.59 6.38
C LEU A 79 -1.92 9.86 4.89
N LYS A 80 -1.02 9.13 4.23
CA LYS A 80 -0.80 9.24 2.78
C LYS A 80 -2.05 8.94 1.98
N LEU A 81 -2.82 7.92 2.36
CA LEU A 81 -4.07 7.57 1.68
C LEU A 81 -5.13 8.67 1.86
N GLU A 82 -5.21 9.26 3.06
CA GLU A 82 -6.09 10.39 3.35
C GLU A 82 -5.71 11.65 2.58
N ASP A 83 -4.40 11.95 2.44
CA ASP A 83 -3.92 13.08 1.65
C ASP A 83 -4.22 12.91 0.15
N VAL A 84 -4.01 11.70 -0.38
CA VAL A 84 -4.37 11.37 -1.78
C VAL A 84 -5.89 11.50 -1.97
N GLU A 85 -6.68 10.99 -1.03
CA GLU A 85 -8.14 11.09 -1.09
C GLU A 85 -8.62 12.55 -1.03
N ARG A 86 -8.04 13.37 -0.14
CA ARG A 86 -8.32 14.80 -0.05
C ARG A 86 -8.04 15.50 -1.37
N GLY A 87 -6.85 15.29 -1.95
CA GLY A 87 -6.46 15.94 -3.21
C GLY A 87 -7.37 15.56 -4.38
N VAL A 88 -7.83 14.30 -4.43
CA VAL A 88 -8.80 13.86 -5.45
C VAL A 88 -10.17 14.53 -5.26
N ILE A 89 -10.66 14.62 -4.02
CA ILE A 89 -11.94 15.27 -3.72
C ILE A 89 -11.88 16.76 -4.07
N GLU A 90 -10.80 17.44 -3.67
CA GLU A 90 -10.59 18.86 -3.92
C GLU A 90 -10.53 19.16 -5.43
N LYS A 91 -9.76 18.37 -6.18
CA LYS A 91 -9.67 18.49 -7.64
C LYS A 91 -11.03 18.32 -8.31
N VAL A 92 -11.79 17.29 -7.93
CA VAL A 92 -13.10 17.01 -8.56
C VAL A 92 -14.15 18.03 -8.14
N LEU A 93 -14.08 18.60 -6.93
CA LEU A 93 -14.92 19.73 -6.54
C LEU A 93 -14.61 20.97 -7.37
N HIS A 94 -13.33 21.27 -7.58
CA HIS A 94 -12.89 22.39 -8.41
C HIS A 94 -13.34 22.22 -9.88
N ASP A 95 -13.14 21.04 -10.46
CA ASP A 95 -13.54 20.72 -11.85
C ASP A 95 -15.06 20.77 -12.08
N HIS A 96 -15.86 20.78 -11.00
CA HIS A 96 -17.32 20.84 -11.05
C HIS A 96 -17.91 22.09 -10.36
N ASP A 97 -17.13 23.17 -10.21
CA ASP A 97 -17.56 24.45 -9.62
C ASP A 97 -18.20 24.29 -8.22
N GLY A 98 -17.67 23.39 -7.40
CA GLY A 98 -18.21 23.09 -6.07
C GLY A 98 -19.54 22.31 -6.07
N ASN A 99 -20.00 21.82 -7.22
CA ASN A 99 -21.23 21.03 -7.31
C ASN A 99 -21.03 19.61 -6.77
N VAL A 100 -21.27 19.45 -5.47
CA VAL A 100 -21.14 18.19 -4.73
C VAL A 100 -21.91 17.03 -5.38
N SER A 101 -23.05 17.27 -6.01
CA SER A 101 -23.85 16.22 -6.66
C SER A 101 -23.25 15.75 -8.00
N ARG A 102 -22.51 16.59 -8.71
CA ARG A 102 -21.77 16.21 -9.92
C ARG A 102 -20.44 15.56 -9.55
N ALA A 103 -19.72 16.14 -8.59
CA ALA A 103 -18.48 15.58 -8.06
C ALA A 103 -18.67 14.17 -7.47
N ALA A 104 -19.75 13.94 -6.73
CA ALA A 104 -20.06 12.61 -6.18
C ALA A 104 -20.28 11.58 -7.29
N ARG A 105 -21.01 11.95 -8.36
CA ARG A 105 -21.23 11.07 -9.51
C ARG A 105 -19.93 10.78 -10.27
N ALA A 106 -19.08 11.78 -10.47
CA ALA A 106 -17.77 11.60 -11.11
C ALA A 106 -16.85 10.66 -10.30
N LEU A 107 -16.95 10.70 -8.97
CA LEU A 107 -16.21 9.80 -8.07
C LEU A 107 -16.88 8.44 -7.85
N GLY A 108 -18.05 8.17 -8.46
CA GLY A 108 -18.82 6.95 -8.20
C GLY A 108 -19.36 6.83 -6.77
N LEU A 109 -19.47 7.95 -6.06
CA LEU A 109 -19.94 8.03 -4.68
C LEU A 109 -21.38 8.54 -4.60
N THR A 110 -22.05 8.22 -3.50
CA THR A 110 -23.30 8.91 -3.15
C THR A 110 -22.99 10.32 -2.65
N ARG A 111 -23.95 11.25 -2.84
CA ARG A 111 -23.84 12.62 -2.30
C ARG A 111 -23.54 12.63 -0.80
N ALA A 112 -24.18 11.74 -0.03
CA ALA A 112 -23.99 11.63 1.41
C ALA A 112 -22.58 11.14 1.78
N SER A 113 -21.99 10.23 1.01
CA SER A 113 -20.62 9.76 1.21
C SER A 113 -19.59 10.85 0.92
N LEU A 114 -19.78 11.62 -0.16
CA LEU A 114 -18.89 12.74 -0.47
C LEU A 114 -18.97 13.84 0.59
N TYR A 115 -20.19 14.19 1.05
CA TYR A 115 -20.38 15.20 2.09
C TYR A 115 -19.68 14.85 3.41
N ARG A 116 -19.68 13.57 3.79
CA ARG A 116 -18.93 13.08 4.97
C ARG A 116 -17.43 13.26 4.81
N ARG A 117 -16.88 13.00 3.62
CA ARG A 117 -15.45 13.15 3.35
C ARG A 117 -15.03 14.62 3.31
N ILE A 118 -15.83 15.48 2.69
CA ILE A 118 -15.64 16.94 2.72
C ILE A 118 -15.58 17.45 4.17
N LYS A 119 -16.57 17.07 5.00
CA LYS A 119 -16.60 17.42 6.43
C LYS A 119 -15.42 16.84 7.22
N LYS A 120 -14.97 15.62 6.87
CA LYS A 120 -13.80 14.97 7.48
C LYS A 120 -12.50 15.73 7.19
N TYR A 121 -12.37 16.28 5.98
CA TYR A 121 -11.16 16.96 5.51
C TYR A 121 -11.20 18.49 5.64
N GLY A 122 -12.33 19.07 6.05
CA GLY A 122 -12.48 20.52 6.25
C GLY A 122 -12.51 21.34 4.96
N LEU A 123 -12.95 20.71 3.86
CA LEU A 123 -13.14 21.33 2.55
C LEU A 123 -14.52 22.01 2.41
#